data_AF-X1CVT6-F1
#
_entry.id   AF-X1CVT6-F1
#
_cell.length_a   1.000
_cell.length_b   1.000
_cell.length_c   1.000
_cell.angle_alpha   90.00
_cell.angle_beta   90.00
_cell.angle_gamma   90.00
#
_symmetry.space_group_name_H-M   'P 1'
#
loop_
_entity.id
_entity.type
_entity.pdbx_description
1 polymer ?
#
loop_
_entity_poly.entity_id
_entity_poly.type
_entity_poly.pdbx_seq_one_letter_code
_entity_poly.pdbx_strand_id
1 'polypeptide(L)'
;IPLKKKVGNRVMRIGTYKAKDFKIGRAGDKLWYIPKLKKYIIPATMQSAPNEYTHFERTDGEWINIEDEDIDEKMQKQGVKYIHQDMRSNRIAIADILDARFRDKKSWWEQYGALVTYVIFYLVVAVAMVVILKSLALYVPILITLFPTFFFNGI
;
A
#
# COMPACT_ATOMS: atom_id res chain seq x y z
N ILE A 1 2.67 -26.01 -12.72
CA ILE A 1 1.79 -26.34 -13.86
C ILE A 1 0.41 -26.75 -13.35
N PRO A 2 -0.57 -25.83 -13.33
CA PRO A 2 -1.96 -26.20 -13.11
C PRO A 2 -2.49 -27.03 -14.30
N LEU A 3 -3.21 -28.11 -14.00
CA LEU A 3 -3.91 -28.92 -14.98
C LEU A 3 -5.42 -28.70 -14.84
N LYS A 4 -6.06 -28.33 -15.94
CA LYS A 4 -7.51 -28.24 -16.07
C LYS A 4 -8.03 -29.41 -16.90
N LYS A 5 -9.23 -29.90 -16.60
CA LYS A 5 -9.93 -30.92 -17.39
C LYS A 5 -11.42 -30.64 -17.39
N LYS A 6 -12.10 -31.02 -18.45
CA LYS A 6 -13.56 -31.02 -18.51
C LYS A 6 -14.09 -32.19 -17.67
N VAL A 7 -14.80 -31.88 -16.59
CA VAL A 7 -15.50 -32.84 -15.74
C VAL A 7 -17.00 -32.51 -15.85
N GLY A 8 -17.74 -33.36 -16.56
CA GLY A 8 -19.11 -33.04 -16.97
C GLY A 8 -19.15 -31.87 -17.95
N ASN A 9 -19.89 -30.81 -17.62
CA ASN A 9 -20.00 -29.61 -18.45
C ASN A 9 -19.14 -28.43 -17.98
N ARG A 10 -18.25 -28.64 -17.00
CA ARG A 10 -17.40 -27.57 -16.44
C ARG A 10 -15.93 -27.91 -16.58
N VAL A 11 -15.12 -26.91 -16.88
CA VAL A 11 -13.66 -27.02 -16.83
C VAL A 11 -13.25 -26.79 -15.38
N MET A 12 -12.65 -27.80 -14.76
CA MET A 12 -12.18 -27.73 -13.37
C MET A 12 -10.68 -27.97 -13.30
N ARG A 13 -10.02 -27.32 -12.33
CA ARG A 13 -8.61 -27.58 -12.01
C ARG A 13 -8.53 -28.92 -11.27
N ILE A 14 -7.84 -29.90 -11.86
CA ILE A 14 -7.61 -31.21 -11.22
C ILE A 14 -6.52 -31.10 -10.16
N GLY A 15 -5.47 -30.35 -10.46
CA GLY A 15 -4.32 -30.28 -9.59
C GLY A 15 -3.22 -29.38 -10.11
N THR A 16 -2.16 -29.30 -9.32
CA THR A 16 -0.95 -28.54 -9.65
C THR A 16 0.23 -29.47 -9.60
N TYR A 17 0.98 -29.51 -10.69
CA TYR A 17 2.13 -30.37 -10.87
C TYR A 17 3.40 -29.55 -10.98
N LYS A 18 4.49 -30.10 -10.41
CA LYS A 18 5.85 -29.61 -10.62
C LYS A 18 6.45 -30.38 -11.79
N ALA A 19 6.96 -29.67 -12.78
CA ALA A 19 7.73 -30.25 -13.87
C ALA A 19 9.23 -30.02 -13.65
N LYS A 20 10.04 -30.87 -14.26
CA LYS A 20 11.48 -30.70 -14.38
C LYS A 20 11.84 -30.62 -15.86
N ASP A 21 12.78 -29.75 -16.19
CA ASP A 21 13.36 -29.71 -17.53
C ASP A 21 14.14 -31.00 -17.79
N PHE A 22 13.77 -31.69 -18.87
CA PHE A 22 14.42 -32.87 -19.37
C PHE A 22 14.95 -32.56 -20.77
N LYS A 23 16.28 -32.51 -20.92
CA LYS A 23 16.90 -32.22 -22.21
C LYS A 23 16.81 -33.46 -23.10
N ILE A 24 16.36 -33.27 -24.34
CA ILE A 24 16.29 -34.32 -25.34
C ILE A 24 17.26 -33.99 -26.47
N GLY A 25 18.07 -34.99 -26.84
CA GLY A 25 19.01 -34.87 -27.94
C GLY A 25 20.14 -33.87 -27.68
N ARG A 26 20.88 -33.57 -28.76
CA ARG A 26 21.99 -32.60 -28.78
C ARG A 26 21.56 -31.21 -29.23
N ALA A 27 20.38 -31.09 -29.86
CA ALA A 27 19.88 -29.85 -30.48
C ALA A 27 19.31 -28.84 -29.47
N GLY A 28 19.33 -29.14 -28.17
CA GLY A 28 18.80 -28.24 -27.15
C GLY A 28 17.29 -28.33 -26.94
N ASP A 29 16.64 -29.31 -27.59
CA ASP A 29 15.22 -29.60 -27.33
C ASP A 29 15.02 -29.96 -25.87
N LYS A 30 13.93 -29.45 -25.29
CA LYS A 30 13.55 -29.71 -23.91
C LYS A 30 12.15 -30.28 -23.89
N LEU A 31 11.95 -31.30 -23.07
CA LEU A 31 10.62 -31.72 -22.61
C LEU A 31 10.50 -31.44 -21.13
N TRP A 32 9.27 -31.31 -20.67
CA TRP A 32 8.97 -31.23 -19.25
C TRP A 32 8.55 -32.60 -18.75
N TYR A 33 9.28 -33.12 -17.78
CA TYR A 33 8.93 -34.36 -17.11
C TYR A 33 8.15 -34.08 -15.82
N ILE A 34 7.00 -34.73 -15.66
CA ILE A 34 6.14 -34.63 -14.47
C ILE A 34 6.29 -35.89 -13.63
N PRO A 35 7.06 -35.85 -12.51
CA PRO A 35 7.40 -37.07 -11.77
C PRO A 35 6.18 -37.78 -11.17
N LYS A 36 5.16 -37.01 -10.74
CA LYS A 36 3.96 -37.55 -10.09
C LYS A 36 3.13 -38.42 -11.05
N LEU A 37 3.13 -38.09 -12.34
CA LEU A 37 2.35 -38.80 -13.37
C LEU A 37 3.23 -39.65 -14.29
N LYS A 38 4.57 -39.59 -14.12
CA LYS A 38 5.56 -40.24 -14.98
C LYS A 38 5.33 -39.95 -16.47
N LYS A 39 4.92 -38.72 -16.79
CA LYS A 39 4.57 -38.29 -18.15
C LYS A 39 5.50 -37.18 -18.64
N TYR A 40 5.83 -37.20 -19.92
CA TYR A 40 6.55 -36.14 -20.61
C TYR A 40 5.55 -35.27 -21.37
N ILE A 41 5.75 -33.95 -21.30
CA ILE A 41 4.95 -32.98 -22.04
C ILE A 41 5.88 -32.01 -22.77
N ILE A 42 5.38 -31.42 -23.85
CA ILE A 42 6.07 -30.35 -24.58
C ILE A 42 6.13 -29.12 -23.68
N PRO A 43 7.25 -28.38 -23.63
CA PRO A 43 7.36 -27.16 -22.86
C PRO A 43 6.33 -26.14 -23.34
N ALA A 44 5.67 -25.48 -22.38
CA ALA A 44 4.69 -24.46 -22.69
C ALA A 44 5.35 -23.17 -23.18
N THR A 45 4.69 -22.51 -24.13
CA THR A 45 5.10 -21.22 -24.72
C THR A 45 4.27 -20.05 -24.21
N MET A 46 2.96 -20.26 -24.00
CA MET A 46 2.01 -19.26 -23.50
C MET A 46 1.94 -19.33 -21.98
N GLN A 47 2.07 -18.18 -21.33
CA GLN A 47 2.13 -18.03 -19.88
C GLN A 47 0.82 -17.39 -19.38
N SER A 48 0.17 -18.02 -18.41
CA SER A 48 -1.11 -17.55 -17.86
C SER A 48 -0.93 -16.58 -16.67
N ALA A 49 0.15 -16.74 -15.91
CA ALA A 49 0.56 -15.83 -14.85
C ALA A 49 2.09 -15.89 -14.71
N PRO A 50 2.75 -14.96 -13.99
CA PRO A 50 4.20 -15.00 -13.82
C PRO A 50 4.71 -16.37 -13.30
N ASN A 51 5.46 -17.07 -14.15
CA ASN A 51 5.96 -18.44 -13.96
C ASN A 51 4.90 -19.55 -13.86
N GLU A 52 3.67 -19.30 -14.33
CA GLU A 52 2.59 -20.29 -14.39
C GLU A 52 2.17 -20.57 -15.83
N TYR A 53 2.12 -21.86 -16.17
CA TYR A 53 1.77 -22.35 -17.51
C TYR A 53 0.59 -23.31 -17.38
N THR A 54 -0.58 -22.88 -17.84
CA THR A 54 -1.81 -23.65 -17.68
C THR A 54 -1.96 -24.68 -18.79
N HIS A 55 -2.20 -25.94 -18.39
CA HIS A 55 -2.46 -27.00 -19.35
C HIS A 55 -3.89 -27.50 -19.23
N PHE A 56 -4.46 -27.89 -20.35
CA PHE A 56 -5.75 -28.57 -20.43
C PHE A 56 -5.57 -30.01 -20.92
N GLU A 57 -6.16 -30.96 -20.20
CA GLU A 57 -6.20 -32.36 -20.62
C GLU A 57 -7.38 -32.58 -21.56
N ARG A 58 -7.07 -32.93 -22.81
CA ARG A 58 -8.04 -33.31 -23.84
C ARG A 58 -8.61 -34.71 -23.58
N THR A 59 -9.61 -35.09 -24.36
CA THR A 59 -10.28 -36.40 -24.28
C THR A 59 -9.37 -37.58 -24.66
N ASP A 60 -8.36 -37.33 -25.49
CA ASP A 60 -7.29 -38.27 -25.85
C ASP A 60 -6.23 -38.43 -24.74
N GLY A 61 -6.31 -37.63 -23.67
CA GLY A 61 -5.34 -37.59 -22.60
C GLY A 61 -4.10 -36.77 -22.93
N GLU A 62 -4.03 -36.09 -24.08
CA GLU A 62 -2.94 -35.16 -24.38
C GLU A 62 -3.10 -33.85 -23.61
N TRP A 63 -1.97 -33.25 -23.24
CA TRP A 63 -1.94 -31.98 -22.52
C TRP A 63 -1.59 -30.88 -23.49
N ILE A 64 -2.52 -29.95 -23.68
CA ILE A 64 -2.30 -28.76 -24.50
C ILE A 64 -2.07 -27.57 -23.58
N ASN A 65 -1.09 -26.73 -23.94
CA ASN A 65 -0.90 -25.47 -23.26
C ASN A 65 -2.03 -24.52 -23.67
N ILE A 66 -2.73 -23.95 -22.70
CA ILE A 66 -3.82 -23.00 -22.93
C ILE A 66 -3.55 -21.72 -22.16
N GLU A 67 -3.89 -20.61 -22.78
CA GLU A 67 -4.01 -19.32 -22.10
C GLU A 67 -5.47 -19.14 -21.68
N ASP A 68 -5.69 -18.61 -20.48
CA ASP A 68 -7.03 -18.22 -20.09
C ASP A 68 -7.40 -16.98 -20.92
N GLU A 69 -8.56 -17.01 -21.60
CA GLU A 69 -9.04 -15.85 -22.35
C GLU A 69 -9.11 -14.64 -21.42
N ASP A 70 -8.77 -13.46 -21.94
CA ASP A 70 -8.99 -12.22 -21.23
C ASP A 70 -10.48 -12.09 -20.89
N ILE A 71 -10.75 -12.17 -19.59
CA ILE A 71 -12.11 -12.13 -19.05
C ILE A 71 -12.74 -10.78 -19.40
N ASP A 72 -11.97 -9.68 -19.42
CA ASP A 72 -12.48 -8.37 -19.80
C ASP A 72 -12.91 -8.34 -21.26
N GLU A 73 -12.08 -8.87 -22.17
CA GLU A 73 -12.48 -8.97 -23.58
C GLU A 73 -13.73 -9.84 -23.77
N LYS A 74 -13.82 -10.95 -23.04
CA LYS A 74 -14.97 -11.85 -23.12
C LYS A 74 -16.24 -11.20 -22.58
N MET A 75 -16.14 -10.48 -21.46
CA MET A 75 -17.25 -9.75 -20.87
C MET A 75 -17.71 -8.59 -21.75
N GLN A 76 -16.77 -7.88 -22.40
CA GLN A 76 -17.09 -6.86 -23.41
C GLN A 76 -17.79 -7.47 -24.63
N LYS A 77 -17.28 -8.59 -25.18
CA LYS A 77 -17.89 -9.31 -26.31
C LYS A 77 -19.28 -9.87 -25.96
N GLN A 78 -19.49 -10.29 -24.72
CA GLN A 78 -20.78 -10.77 -24.22
C GLN A 78 -21.80 -9.65 -23.97
N GLY A 79 -21.42 -8.38 -24.19
CA GLY A 79 -22.33 -7.24 -24.02
C GLY A 79 -22.82 -7.10 -22.58
N VAL A 80 -22.04 -7.59 -21.61
CA VAL A 80 -22.39 -7.50 -20.19
C VAL A 80 -22.40 -6.02 -19.83
N LYS A 81 -23.60 -5.45 -19.76
CA LYS A 81 -23.80 -4.12 -19.18
C LYS A 81 -23.54 -4.26 -17.70
N TYR A 82 -22.50 -3.61 -17.19
CA TYR A 82 -22.30 -3.47 -15.75
C TYR A 82 -23.59 -2.95 -15.13
N ILE A 83 -24.12 -3.69 -14.17
CA ILE A 83 -25.31 -3.29 -13.45
C ILE A 83 -24.94 -1.97 -12.74
N HIS A 84 -25.75 -0.92 -12.92
CA HIS A 84 -25.46 0.41 -12.35
C HIS A 84 -25.19 0.40 -10.84
N GLN A 85 -25.72 -0.60 -10.14
CA GLN A 85 -25.50 -0.83 -8.71
C GLN A 85 -24.03 -1.16 -8.39
N ASP A 86 -23.35 -1.95 -9.23
CA ASP A 86 -21.94 -2.33 -9.04
C ASP A 86 -21.00 -1.16 -9.31
N MET A 87 -21.34 -0.30 -10.27
CA MET A 87 -20.59 0.94 -10.49
C MET A 87 -20.70 1.89 -9.31
N ARG A 88 -21.89 1.98 -8.69
CA ARG A 88 -22.11 2.84 -7.54
C ARG A 88 -21.37 2.32 -6.30
N SER A 89 -21.41 1.01 -6.05
CA SER A 89 -20.70 0.40 -4.92
C SER A 89 -19.18 0.54 -5.09
N ASN A 90 -18.63 0.32 -6.28
CA ASN A 90 -17.22 0.55 -6.56
C ASN A 90 -16.81 2.01 -6.35
N ARG A 91 -17.65 2.97 -6.76
CA ARG A 91 -17.37 4.39 -6.54
C ARG A 91 -17.31 4.76 -5.05
N ILE A 92 -18.23 4.21 -4.24
CA ILE A 92 -18.25 4.42 -2.80
C ILE A 92 -17.01 3.79 -2.15
N ALA A 93 -16.68 2.54 -2.50
CA ALA A 93 -15.49 1.86 -1.97
C ALA A 93 -14.19 2.59 -2.31
N ILE A 94 -14.05 3.12 -3.54
CA ILE A 94 -12.89 3.93 -3.93
C ILE A 94 -12.83 5.23 -3.13
N ALA A 95 -13.98 5.89 -2.93
CA ALA A 95 -14.05 7.11 -2.12
C ALA A 95 -13.63 6.86 -0.67
N ASP A 96 -14.12 5.77 -0.05
CA ASP A 96 -13.78 5.40 1.32
C ASP A 96 -12.29 5.06 1.47
N ILE A 97 -11.70 4.34 0.52
CA ILE A 97 -10.26 4.03 0.51
C ILE A 97 -9.42 5.30 0.36
N LEU A 98 -9.83 6.23 -0.51
CA LEU A 98 -9.17 7.53 -0.64
C LEU A 98 -9.27 8.31 0.67
N ASP A 99 -10.47 8.39 1.25
CA ASP A 99 -10.71 9.14 2.48
C ASP A 99 -9.88 8.57 3.64
N ALA A 100 -9.80 7.25 3.80
CA ALA A 100 -8.91 6.64 4.79
C ALA A 100 -7.45 7.04 4.55
N ARG A 101 -6.95 6.95 3.31
CA ARG A 101 -5.55 7.27 2.99
C ARG A 101 -5.20 8.76 3.16
N PHE A 102 -6.15 9.66 2.95
CA PHE A 102 -5.93 11.10 3.05
C PHE A 102 -6.26 11.66 4.45
N ARG A 103 -7.23 11.07 5.17
CA ARG A 103 -7.58 11.50 6.54
C ARG A 103 -6.66 10.90 7.60
N ASP A 104 -6.23 9.65 7.46
CA ASP A 104 -5.36 8.99 8.45
C ASP A 104 -3.92 9.51 8.42
N LYS A 105 -3.57 10.34 7.43
CA LYS A 105 -2.24 10.94 7.28
C LYS A 105 -2.12 12.37 7.80
N LYS A 106 -3.12 12.91 8.52
CA LYS A 106 -2.86 14.14 9.28
C LYS A 106 -1.77 13.85 10.29
N SER A 107 -0.56 14.30 9.98
CA SER A 107 0.61 14.10 10.82
C SER A 107 0.27 14.60 12.22
N TRP A 108 0.76 13.92 13.26
CA TRP A 108 0.52 14.33 14.65
C TRP A 108 0.85 15.82 14.87
N TRP A 109 1.86 16.34 14.15
CA TRP A 109 2.22 17.75 14.10
C TRP A 109 1.15 18.68 13.53
N GLU A 110 0.35 18.23 12.56
CA GLU A 110 -0.75 19.03 12.02
C GLU A 110 -1.93 19.12 13.00
N GLN A 111 -2.14 18.07 13.80
CA GLN A 111 -3.20 18.04 14.80
C GLN A 111 -2.84 18.83 16.06
N TYR A 112 -1.62 18.66 16.58
CA TYR A 112 -1.21 19.20 17.88
C TYR A 112 -0.14 20.28 17.80
N GLY A 113 0.44 20.54 16.62
CA GLY A 113 1.52 21.51 16.45
C GLY A 113 1.15 22.90 16.95
N ALA A 114 -0.04 23.38 16.61
CA ALA A 114 -0.54 24.68 17.09
C ALA A 114 -0.61 24.72 18.64
N LEU A 115 -1.13 23.66 19.27
CA LEU A 115 -1.23 23.57 20.72
C LEU A 115 0.17 23.58 21.38
N VAL A 116 1.11 22.79 20.86
CA VAL A 116 2.49 22.74 21.34
C VAL A 116 3.17 24.11 21.21
N THR A 117 2.99 24.80 20.09
CA THR A 117 3.52 26.15 19.88
C THR A 117 2.96 27.14 20.91
N TYR A 118 1.66 27.08 21.23
CA TYR A 118 1.09 27.93 22.27
C TYR A 118 1.68 27.63 23.65
N VAL A 119 1.84 26.36 24.03
CA VAL A 119 2.43 25.98 25.32
C VAL A 119 3.86 26.50 25.45
N ILE A 120 4.68 26.34 24.41
CA ILE A 120 6.07 26.85 24.39
C ILE A 120 6.08 28.38 24.49
N PHE A 121 5.21 29.05 23.73
CA PHE A 121 5.11 30.51 23.75
C PHE A 121 4.75 31.05 25.15
N TYR A 122 3.75 30.45 25.82
CA TYR A 122 3.39 30.82 27.18
C TYR A 122 4.51 30.59 28.19
N LEU A 123 5.28 29.50 28.05
CA LEU A 123 6.44 29.25 28.91
C LEU A 123 7.53 30.33 28.74
N VAL A 124 7.82 30.73 27.50
CA VAL A 124 8.80 31.80 27.23
C VAL A 124 8.34 33.13 27.82
N VAL A 125 7.07 33.49 27.63
CA VAL A 125 6.49 34.72 28.20
C VAL A 125 6.55 34.69 29.73
N ALA A 126 6.21 33.56 30.36
CA ALA A 126 6.25 33.41 31.81
C ALA A 126 7.68 33.59 32.37
N VAL A 127 8.68 32.98 31.72
CA VAL A 127 10.10 33.14 32.12
C VAL A 127 10.55 34.59 31.95
N ALA A 128 10.23 35.22 30.83
CA ALA A 128 10.55 36.63 30.58
C ALA A 128 9.94 37.55 31.65
N MET A 129 8.68 37.29 32.04
CA MET A 129 7.99 38.04 33.09
C MET A 129 8.70 37.92 34.44
N VAL A 130 9.15 36.72 34.82
CA VAL A 130 9.92 36.50 36.06
C VAL A 130 11.26 37.24 36.03
N VAL A 131 11.95 37.26 34.90
CA VAL A 131 13.24 37.97 34.76
C VAL A 131 13.05 39.48 34.90
N ILE A 132 12.02 40.05 34.26
CA ILE A 132 11.68 41.47 34.38
C ILE A 132 11.36 41.84 35.83
N LEU A 133 10.56 41.02 36.52
CA LEU A 133 10.23 41.25 37.93
C LEU A 133 11.47 41.20 38.84
N LYS A 134 12.38 40.25 38.61
CA LYS A 134 13.66 40.17 39.35
C LYS A 134 14.54 41.40 39.10
N SER A 135 14.64 41.82 37.84
CA SER A 135 15.39 43.02 37.45
C SER A 135 14.80 44.26 38.12
N LEU A 136 13.48 44.46 38.02
CA LEU A 136 12.78 45.59 38.63
C LEU A 136 12.96 45.61 40.15
N ALA A 137 12.82 44.46 40.82
CA ALA A 137 13.02 44.35 42.26
C ALA A 137 14.44 44.72 42.73
N LEU A 138 15.46 44.53 41.88
CA LEU A 138 16.84 44.95 42.16
C LEU A 138 17.04 46.46 42.01
N TYR A 139 16.38 47.09 41.03
CA TYR A 139 16.51 48.53 40.77
C TYR A 139 15.67 49.40 41.70
N VAL A 140 14.54 48.90 42.21
CA VAL A 140 13.64 49.66 43.11
C VAL A 140 14.36 50.19 44.36
N PRO A 141 15.14 49.39 45.12
CA PRO A 141 15.90 49.89 46.28
C PRO A 141 16.91 50.99 45.92
N ILE A 142 17.61 50.84 44.78
CA ILE A 142 18.60 51.81 44.30
C ILE A 142 17.92 53.14 43.93
N LEU A 143 16.76 53.08 43.28
CA LEU A 143 15.96 54.26 43.00
C LEU A 143 15.48 54.95 44.28
N ILE A 144 15.02 54.19 45.29
CA ILE A 144 14.57 54.73 46.58
C ILE A 144 15.72 55.41 47.34
N THR A 145 16.96 54.90 47.26
CA THR A 145 18.11 55.51 47.94
C THR A 145 18.68 56.73 47.21
N LEU A 146 18.56 56.79 45.88
CA LEU A 146 19.01 57.94 45.07
C LEU A 146 17.98 59.06 44.96
N PHE A 147 16.69 58.79 45.24
CA PHE A 147 15.64 59.79 45.15
C PHE A 147 15.83 60.98 46.13
N PRO A 148 16.14 60.79 47.42
CA PRO A 148 16.28 61.90 48.37
C PRO A 148 17.48 62.80 48.06
N THR A 149 18.62 62.21 47.65
CA THR A 149 19.85 62.97 47.37
C THR A 149 19.72 63.89 46.17
N PHE A 150 18.88 63.54 45.19
CA PHE A 150 18.54 64.43 44.07
C PHE A 150 17.64 65.60 44.47
N PHE A 151 16.71 65.40 45.41
CA PHE A 151 15.80 66.47 45.85
C PHE A 151 16.43 67.47 46.83
N PHE A 152 17.43 67.05 47.64
CA PHE A 152 18.04 67.92 48.65
C PHE A 152 19.27 68.71 48.19
N ASN A 153 19.92 68.35 47.07
CA ASN A 153 21.09 69.08 46.54
C ASN A 153 20.74 70.08 45.41
N GLY A 154 19.47 70.21 45.04
CA GLY A 154 19.00 71.08 43.95
C GLY A 154 18.28 72.37 44.39
N ILE A 155 18.28 72.68 45.70
CA ILE A 155 17.76 73.92 46.31
C ILE A 155 18.93 74.58 47.03
#